data_AF-A0A124E1H2-F1
#
_entry.id   AF-A0A124E1H2-F1
#
_cell.length_a   1.000
_cell.length_b   1.000
_cell.length_c   1.000
_cell.angle_alpha   90.00
_cell.angle_beta   90.00
_cell.angle_gamma   90.00
#
_symmetry.space_group_name_H-M   'P 1'
#
loop_
_entity.id
_entity.type
_entity.pdbx_description
1 polymer ?
#
loop_
_entity_poly.entity_id
_entity_poly.type
_entity_poly.pdbx_seq_one_letter_code
_entity_poly.pdbx_strand_id
1 'polypeptide(L)'
;MTQNADTPPGWFPDPITGGVRWWDGHQWTEHRQPVPQQAHPYPPGAPAPYVPPQWVHDVAAAQARHKKRTRVLAVIAAVVLLAGGVGWYFLAQNTSSTDWYQEGYDVGYHKAGALGSMGQAPEDACRLALIGKINLGDNPRLRRNRELRRGCVQGVQDYVRDHGPMPGLR
;
A
#
# COMPACT_ATOMS: atom_id res chain seq x y z
N MET A 1 49.29 43.36 77.67
CA MET A 1 48.90 43.47 76.25
C MET A 1 47.61 42.69 76.10
N THR A 2 46.47 43.37 76.15
CA THR A 2 45.15 42.74 76.05
C THR A 2 44.91 42.33 74.60
N GLN A 3 44.86 41.02 74.34
CA GLN A 3 44.47 40.43 73.06
C GLN A 3 42.98 40.71 72.86
N ASN A 4 42.64 41.62 71.94
CA ASN A 4 41.28 41.69 71.40
C ASN A 4 41.05 40.40 70.61
N ALA A 5 40.11 39.56 71.08
CA ALA A 5 39.67 38.39 70.34
C ALA A 5 38.86 38.85 69.13
N ASP A 6 39.53 39.08 68.00
CA ASP A 6 38.85 39.35 66.73
C ASP A 6 38.08 38.10 66.32
N THR A 7 36.75 38.22 66.25
CA THR A 7 35.90 37.14 65.76
C THR A 7 36.21 36.97 64.27
N PRO A 8 36.62 35.78 63.82
CA PRO A 8 37.00 35.57 62.42
C PRO A 8 35.80 35.81 61.48
N PRO A 9 36.05 36.20 60.22
CA PRO A 9 35.00 36.40 59.23
C PRO A 9 34.17 35.11 59.02
N GLY A 10 32.85 35.22 59.01
CA GLY A 10 31.97 34.06 58.94
C GLY A 10 30.47 34.37 58.98
N TRP A 11 29.64 33.33 58.85
CA TRP A 11 28.20 33.43 59.03
C TRP A 11 27.83 33.27 60.50
N PHE A 12 27.17 34.28 61.06
CA PHE A 12 26.73 34.29 62.45
C PHE A 12 25.24 34.67 62.55
N PRO A 13 24.55 34.28 63.63
CA PRO A 13 23.17 34.70 63.88
C PRO A 13 23.06 36.23 64.00
N ASP A 14 22.14 36.84 63.25
CA ASP A 14 21.87 38.27 63.28
C ASP A 14 21.04 38.61 64.53
N PRO A 15 21.57 39.43 65.47
CA PRO A 15 20.86 39.78 66.70
C PRO A 15 19.60 40.63 66.46
N ILE A 16 19.45 41.25 65.29
CA ILE A 16 18.32 42.12 64.96
C ILE A 16 17.20 41.35 64.27
N THR A 17 17.54 40.48 63.32
CA THR A 17 16.54 39.82 62.46
C THR A 17 16.34 38.34 62.71
N GLY A 18 17.15 37.72 63.57
CA GLY A 18 17.07 36.28 63.89
C GLY A 18 17.47 35.33 62.76
N GLY A 19 17.86 35.86 61.58
CA GLY A 19 18.45 35.10 60.49
C GLY A 19 19.97 34.92 60.67
N VAL A 20 20.68 34.51 59.62
CA VAL A 20 22.15 34.53 59.61
C VAL A 20 22.68 35.61 58.68
N ARG A 21 23.69 36.34 59.16
CA ARG A 21 24.32 37.47 58.48
C ARG A 21 25.84 37.28 58.45
N TRP A 22 26.50 37.82 57.44
CA TRP A 22 27.95 37.70 57.29
C TRP A 22 28.69 38.77 58.11
N TRP A 23 29.61 38.32 58.96
CA TRP A 23 30.59 39.13 59.68
C TRP A 23 31.91 39.13 58.90
N ASP A 24 32.49 40.30 58.63
CA ASP A 24 33.73 40.43 57.87
C ASP A 24 35.01 40.43 58.73
N GLY A 25 34.88 40.26 60.04
CA GLY A 25 35.98 40.38 61.00
C GLY A 25 35.93 41.67 61.82
N HIS A 26 35.29 42.72 61.30
CA HIS A 26 35.22 44.03 61.95
C HIS A 26 33.79 44.58 62.07
N GLN A 27 32.89 44.22 61.14
CA GLN A 27 31.49 44.66 61.11
C GLN A 27 30.55 43.65 60.42
N TRP A 28 29.25 43.82 60.65
CA TRP A 28 28.21 43.07 59.96
C TRP A 28 27.98 43.62 58.55
N THR A 29 28.19 42.80 57.53
CA THR A 29 27.97 43.19 56.12
C THR A 29 26.51 43.07 55.71
N GLU A 30 26.08 43.59 54.56
CA GLU A 30 24.68 43.49 54.11
C GLU A 30 24.26 42.09 53.65
N HIS A 31 25.20 41.15 53.49
CA HIS A 31 24.91 39.79 53.06
C HIS A 31 24.15 39.02 54.16
N ARG A 32 22.92 38.64 53.84
CA ARG A 32 22.05 37.80 54.67
C ARG A 32 21.70 36.55 53.89
N GLN A 33 21.69 35.38 54.55
CA GLN A 33 21.12 34.21 53.88
C GLN A 33 19.60 34.41 53.75
N PRO A 34 19.02 34.04 52.61
CA PRO A 34 17.57 33.94 52.50
C PRO A 34 17.11 32.90 53.53
N VAL A 35 16.28 33.32 54.49
CA VAL A 35 15.56 32.36 55.33
C VAL A 35 14.72 31.50 54.37
N PRO A 36 14.85 30.17 54.40
CA PRO A 36 13.99 29.31 53.59
C PRO A 36 12.55 29.67 53.92
N GLN A 37 11.80 30.17 52.94
CA GLN A 37 10.37 30.39 53.09
C GLN A 37 9.77 29.04 53.48
N GLN A 38 9.41 28.90 54.76
CA GLN A 38 8.68 27.75 55.23
C GLN A 38 7.38 27.70 54.43
N ALA A 39 7.18 26.60 53.70
CA ALA A 39 5.97 26.38 52.93
C ALA A 39 4.75 26.61 53.84
N HIS A 40 3.88 27.54 53.45
CA HIS A 40 2.66 27.82 54.20
C HIS A 40 1.87 26.50 54.40
N PRO A 41 1.38 26.21 55.62
CA PRO A 41 0.50 25.07 55.85
C PRO A 41 -0.70 25.16 54.91
N TYR A 42 -0.93 24.09 54.15
CA TYR A 42 -2.09 23.97 53.27
C TYR A 42 -3.38 24.17 54.09
N PRO A 43 -4.37 24.97 53.61
CA PRO A 43 -5.63 25.14 54.32
C PRO A 43 -6.31 23.78 54.52
N PRO A 44 -6.72 23.42 55.76
CA PRO A 44 -7.44 22.18 55.99
C PRO A 44 -8.78 22.23 55.24
N GLY A 45 -8.90 21.44 54.16
CA GLY A 45 -10.14 21.27 53.40
C GLY A 45 -10.07 21.55 51.90
N ALA A 46 -8.93 21.98 51.36
CA ALA A 46 -8.82 22.08 49.90
C ALA A 46 -8.65 20.67 49.27
N PRO A 47 -9.41 20.34 48.21
CA PRO A 47 -9.32 19.03 47.57
C PRO A 47 -7.95 18.88 46.91
N ALA A 48 -7.29 17.76 47.18
CA ALA A 48 -6.05 17.41 46.50
C ALA A 48 -6.28 17.40 44.98
N PRO A 49 -5.38 17.97 44.16
CA PRO A 49 -5.45 17.85 42.71
C PRO A 49 -5.50 16.38 42.31
N TYR A 50 -6.56 15.97 41.61
CA TYR A 50 -6.64 14.62 41.07
C TYR A 50 -5.60 14.49 39.95
N VAL A 51 -4.54 13.73 40.22
CA VAL A 51 -3.57 13.31 39.22
C VAL A 51 -3.99 11.91 38.77
N PRO A 52 -4.44 11.74 37.51
CA PRO A 52 -4.78 10.40 37.02
C PRO A 52 -3.53 9.51 37.09
N PRO A 53 -3.69 8.23 37.46
CA PRO A 53 -2.56 7.32 37.54
C PRO A 53 -1.94 7.08 36.14
N GLN A 54 -0.62 6.99 36.11
CA GLN A 54 0.21 6.91 34.88
C GLN A 54 -0.27 5.89 33.84
N TRP A 55 -0.77 4.73 34.29
CA TRP A 55 -1.28 3.69 33.39
C TRP A 55 -2.39 4.20 32.46
N VAL A 56 -3.20 5.18 32.88
CA VAL A 56 -4.28 5.78 32.07
C VAL A 56 -3.72 6.44 30.80
N HIS A 57 -2.56 7.10 30.90
CA HIS A 57 -1.89 7.70 29.76
C HIS A 57 -1.27 6.64 28.83
N ASP A 58 -0.76 5.55 29.42
CA ASP A 58 -0.16 4.45 28.68
C ASP A 58 -1.21 3.70 27.84
N VAL A 59 -2.39 3.41 28.40
CA VAL A 59 -3.48 2.77 27.64
C VAL A 59 -3.98 3.68 26.52
N ALA A 60 -4.13 4.98 26.77
CA ALA A 60 -4.56 5.94 25.75
C ALA A 60 -3.55 6.03 24.59
N ALA A 61 -2.25 6.07 24.89
CA ALA A 61 -1.19 6.08 23.88
C ALA A 61 -1.11 4.77 23.09
N ALA A 62 -1.28 3.62 23.75
CA ALA A 62 -1.33 2.31 23.10
C ALA A 62 -2.53 2.18 22.14
N GLN A 63 -3.71 2.64 22.55
CA GLN A 63 -4.92 2.66 21.71
C GLN A 63 -4.74 3.55 20.47
N ALA A 64 -4.13 4.74 20.63
CA ALA A 64 -3.86 5.64 19.51
C ALA A 64 -2.88 5.04 18.49
N ARG A 65 -1.84 4.34 18.97
CA ARG A 65 -0.87 3.64 18.10
C ARG A 65 -1.52 2.49 17.33
N HIS A 66 -2.40 1.71 17.97
CA HIS A 66 -3.16 0.65 17.31
C HIS A 66 -4.03 1.18 16.18
N LYS A 67 -4.74 2.30 16.40
CA LYS A 67 -5.65 2.91 15.40
C LYS A 67 -4.92 3.47 14.17
N LYS A 68 -3.69 3.96 14.33
CA LYS A 68 -2.84 4.37 13.19
C LYS A 68 -2.33 3.17 12.40
N ARG A 69 -1.83 2.13 13.06
CA ARG A 69 -1.27 0.94 12.40
C ARG A 69 -2.32 0.18 11.59
N THR A 70 -3.54 0.01 12.12
CA THR A 70 -4.63 -0.65 11.38
C THR A 70 -5.07 0.12 10.15
N ARG A 71 -5.14 1.46 10.22
CA ARG A 71 -5.43 2.29 9.04
C ARG A 71 -4.38 2.14 7.95
N VAL A 72 -3.09 2.17 8.30
CA VAL A 72 -2.00 2.01 7.33
C VAL A 72 -2.05 0.65 6.64
N LEU A 73 -2.25 -0.44 7.41
CA LEU A 73 -2.38 -1.77 6.86
C LEU A 73 -3.61 -1.92 5.94
N ALA A 74 -4.75 -1.32 6.31
CA ALA A 74 -5.95 -1.33 5.48
C ALA A 74 -5.75 -0.61 4.14
N VAL A 75 -5.05 0.52 4.14
CA VAL A 75 -4.72 1.26 2.90
C VAL A 75 -3.78 0.43 2.02
N ILE A 76 -2.73 -0.18 2.59
CA ILE A 76 -1.80 -1.03 1.84
C ILE A 76 -2.54 -2.22 1.23
N ALA A 77 -3.38 -2.90 2.01
CA ALA A 77 -4.18 -4.02 1.51
C ALA A 77 -5.12 -3.59 0.36
N ALA A 78 -5.78 -2.44 0.48
CA ALA A 78 -6.61 -1.90 -0.59
C ALA A 78 -5.81 -1.60 -1.86
N VAL A 79 -4.62 -1.01 -1.73
CA VAL A 79 -3.75 -0.72 -2.88
C VAL A 79 -3.26 -2.02 -3.54
N VAL A 80 -2.87 -3.03 -2.77
CA VAL A 80 -2.44 -4.33 -3.31
C VAL A 80 -3.59 -5.03 -4.03
N LEU A 81 -4.81 -5.01 -3.46
CA LEU A 81 -5.99 -5.58 -4.10
C LEU A 81 -6.36 -4.83 -5.38
N LEU A 82 -6.26 -3.50 -5.40
CA LEU A 82 -6.52 -2.71 -6.59
C LEU A 82 -5.46 -2.94 -7.66
N ALA A 83 -4.17 -2.86 -7.33
CA ALA A 83 -3.08 -3.06 -8.30
C ALA A 83 -3.06 -4.50 -8.85
N GLY A 84 -3.23 -5.49 -7.97
CA GLY A 84 -3.33 -6.90 -8.37
C GLY A 84 -4.59 -7.19 -9.18
N GLY A 85 -5.74 -6.64 -8.78
CA GLY A 85 -7.01 -6.78 -9.48
C GLY A 85 -7.00 -6.13 -10.86
N VAL A 86 -6.45 -4.92 -10.98
CA VAL A 86 -6.27 -4.22 -12.26
C VAL A 86 -5.30 -4.97 -13.15
N GLY A 87 -4.13 -5.37 -12.64
CA GLY A 87 -3.17 -6.18 -13.40
C GLY A 87 -3.77 -7.49 -13.91
N TRP A 88 -4.50 -8.21 -13.07
CA TRP A 88 -5.22 -9.43 -13.45
C TRP A 88 -6.30 -9.17 -14.50
N TYR A 89 -7.11 -8.12 -14.32
CA TYR A 89 -8.14 -7.73 -15.27
C TYR A 89 -7.53 -7.51 -16.64
N PHE A 90 -6.47 -6.70 -16.74
CA PHE A 90 -5.76 -6.44 -18.00
C PHE A 90 -5.15 -7.69 -18.63
N LEU A 91 -4.60 -8.61 -17.83
CA LEU A 91 -4.05 -9.87 -18.34
C LEU A 91 -5.15 -10.80 -18.86
N ALA A 92 -6.31 -10.83 -18.21
CA ALA A 92 -7.44 -11.69 -18.58
C ALA A 92 -8.15 -11.24 -19.87
N GLN A 93 -8.21 -9.92 -20.15
CA GLN A 93 -8.78 -9.42 -21.41
C GLN A 93 -7.94 -9.82 -22.63
N ASN A 94 -6.62 -9.93 -22.47
CA ASN A 94 -5.69 -10.17 -23.58
C ASN A 94 -5.63 -11.65 -24.03
N THR A 95 -6.48 -12.51 -23.48
CA THR A 95 -6.67 -13.90 -23.92
C THR A 95 -8.02 -14.06 -24.61
N SER A 96 -8.28 -13.28 -25.65
CA SER A 96 -9.55 -13.24 -26.36
C SER A 96 -9.71 -14.46 -27.28
N SER A 97 -10.67 -15.32 -26.96
CA SER A 97 -11.04 -16.44 -27.83
C SER A 97 -11.59 -16.04 -29.20
N THR A 98 -11.98 -14.77 -29.36
CA THR A 98 -12.38 -14.18 -30.64
C THR A 98 -11.21 -14.06 -31.62
N ASP A 99 -9.97 -13.94 -31.14
CA ASP A 99 -8.80 -13.81 -32.01
C ASP A 99 -8.60 -15.05 -32.87
N TRP A 100 -8.78 -16.24 -32.29
CA TRP A 100 -8.63 -17.49 -33.04
C TRP A 100 -9.73 -17.70 -34.08
N TYR A 101 -10.95 -17.23 -33.79
CA TYR A 101 -12.03 -17.27 -34.76
C TYR A 101 -11.74 -16.34 -35.94
N GLN A 102 -11.38 -15.08 -35.65
CA GLN A 102 -11.04 -14.10 -36.69
C GLN A 102 -9.82 -14.50 -37.50
N GLU A 103 -8.78 -15.01 -36.84
CA GLU A 103 -7.59 -15.51 -37.50
C GLU A 103 -7.89 -16.68 -38.45
N GLY A 104 -8.86 -17.53 -38.09
CA GLY A 104 -9.37 -18.57 -38.97
C GLY A 104 -10.15 -17.99 -40.15
N TYR A 105 -11.03 -17.03 -39.87
CA TYR A 105 -11.86 -16.33 -40.85
C TYR A 105 -11.03 -15.69 -41.95
N ASP A 106 -10.00 -14.92 -41.58
CA ASP A 106 -9.10 -14.26 -42.53
C ASP A 106 -8.40 -15.26 -43.45
N VAL A 107 -7.93 -16.39 -42.90
CA VAL A 107 -7.31 -17.45 -43.70
C VAL A 107 -8.31 -18.03 -44.69
N GLY A 108 -9.54 -18.28 -44.25
CA GLY A 108 -10.63 -18.77 -45.09
C GLY A 108 -10.97 -17.80 -46.21
N TYR A 109 -11.25 -16.54 -45.89
CA TYR A 109 -11.67 -15.50 -46.83
C TYR A 109 -10.59 -15.18 -47.86
N HIS A 110 -9.33 -14.97 -47.43
CA HIS A 110 -8.25 -14.60 -48.35
C HIS A 110 -7.74 -15.76 -49.20
N LYS A 111 -7.78 -17.00 -48.70
CA LYS A 111 -7.35 -18.17 -49.47
C LYS A 111 -8.49 -18.88 -50.18
N ALA A 112 -9.72 -18.38 -50.06
CA ALA A 112 -10.91 -19.04 -50.57
C ALA A 112 -10.75 -19.42 -52.06
N GLY A 113 -10.28 -18.49 -52.91
CA GLY A 113 -10.03 -18.75 -54.34
C GLY A 113 -9.06 -19.91 -54.61
N ALA A 114 -7.97 -19.99 -53.83
CA ALA A 114 -7.01 -21.09 -53.94
C ALA A 114 -7.60 -22.41 -53.43
N LEU A 115 -8.38 -22.37 -52.35
CA LEU A 115 -9.04 -23.52 -51.76
C LEU A 115 -10.14 -24.08 -52.69
N GLY A 116 -10.88 -23.21 -53.36
CA GLY A 116 -11.91 -23.60 -54.32
C GLY A 116 -11.36 -24.30 -55.55
N SER A 117 -10.17 -23.91 -56.01
CA SER A 117 -9.49 -24.54 -57.15
C SER A 117 -9.07 -26.00 -56.89
N MET A 118 -9.00 -26.42 -55.62
CA MET A 118 -8.63 -27.80 -55.24
C MET A 118 -9.80 -28.78 -55.31
N GLY A 119 -11.03 -28.30 -55.53
CA GLY A 119 -12.19 -29.17 -55.72
C GLY A 119 -12.70 -29.88 -54.46
N GLN A 120 -12.28 -29.43 -53.27
CA GLN A 120 -12.57 -30.07 -51.99
C GLN A 120 -13.66 -29.34 -51.22
N ALA A 121 -14.37 -30.06 -50.35
CA ALA A 121 -15.32 -29.46 -49.43
C ALA A 121 -14.64 -28.37 -48.56
N PRO A 122 -15.36 -27.29 -48.17
CA PRO A 122 -14.79 -26.19 -47.39
C PRO A 122 -14.04 -26.66 -46.14
N GLU A 123 -14.54 -27.71 -45.49
CA GLU A 123 -13.96 -28.30 -44.28
C GLU A 123 -12.58 -28.90 -44.51
N ASP A 124 -12.40 -29.64 -45.61
CA ASP A 124 -11.14 -30.30 -45.95
C ASP A 124 -10.10 -29.29 -46.44
N ALA A 125 -10.53 -28.32 -47.24
CA ALA A 125 -9.70 -27.24 -47.70
C ALA A 125 -9.18 -26.40 -46.51
N CYS A 126 -10.06 -26.07 -45.56
CA CYS A 126 -9.68 -25.40 -44.32
C CYS A 126 -8.77 -26.23 -43.42
N ARG A 127 -8.92 -27.56 -43.41
CA ARG A 127 -8.02 -28.45 -42.67
C ARG A 127 -6.59 -28.38 -43.20
N LEU A 128 -6.42 -28.30 -44.52
CA LEU A 128 -5.13 -28.12 -45.18
C LEU A 128 -4.57 -26.69 -45.01
N ALA A 129 -5.43 -25.68 -45.19
CA ALA A 129 -5.05 -24.26 -45.09
C ALA A 129 -4.47 -23.88 -43.72
N LEU A 130 -4.91 -24.58 -42.66
CA LEU A 130 -4.53 -24.35 -41.28
C LEU A 130 -3.34 -25.21 -40.81
N ILE A 131 -2.73 -26.05 -41.65
CA ILE A 131 -1.58 -26.89 -41.25
C ILE A 131 -0.39 -26.06 -40.73
N GLY A 132 -0.20 -24.85 -41.25
CA GLY A 132 0.83 -23.93 -40.74
C GLY A 132 0.51 -23.29 -39.38
N LYS A 133 -0.75 -23.36 -38.91
CA LYS A 133 -1.22 -22.78 -37.63
C LYS A 133 -1.61 -23.82 -36.57
N ILE A 134 -1.96 -25.02 -37.01
CA ILE A 134 -2.32 -26.18 -36.19
C ILE A 134 -1.31 -27.27 -36.52
N ASN A 135 -0.45 -27.64 -35.56
CA ASN A 135 0.59 -28.62 -35.81
C ASN A 135 -0.01 -30.01 -36.03
N LEU A 136 0.65 -30.82 -36.86
CA LEU A 136 0.28 -32.21 -37.10
C LEU A 136 0.49 -33.02 -35.80
N GLY A 137 -0.61 -33.36 -35.13
CA GLY A 137 -0.60 -34.06 -33.83
C GLY A 137 -1.26 -33.28 -32.69
N ASP A 138 -1.57 -31.99 -32.90
CA ASP A 138 -2.31 -31.21 -31.91
C ASP A 138 -3.71 -31.80 -31.66
N ASN A 139 -4.12 -31.79 -30.38
CA ASN A 139 -5.42 -32.32 -29.99
C ASN A 139 -6.54 -31.55 -30.72
N PRO A 140 -7.37 -32.22 -31.55
CA PRO A 140 -8.42 -31.56 -32.32
C PRO A 140 -9.52 -30.97 -31.42
N ARG A 141 -9.58 -31.37 -30.15
CA ARG A 141 -10.54 -30.86 -29.17
C ARG A 141 -10.10 -29.54 -28.54
N LEU A 142 -8.87 -29.08 -28.76
CA LEU A 142 -8.42 -27.78 -28.28
C LEU A 142 -9.38 -26.70 -28.78
N ARG A 143 -9.86 -25.87 -27.85
CA ARG A 143 -10.81 -24.79 -28.15
C ARG A 143 -10.29 -23.89 -29.27
N ARG A 144 -9.00 -23.54 -29.24
CA ARG A 144 -8.28 -22.82 -30.30
C ARG A 144 -8.47 -23.44 -31.68
N ASN A 145 -8.17 -24.73 -31.82
CA ASN A 145 -8.22 -25.42 -33.11
C ASN A 145 -9.66 -25.51 -33.65
N ARG A 146 -10.64 -25.63 -32.75
CA ARG A 146 -12.06 -25.61 -33.11
C ARG A 146 -12.51 -24.24 -33.60
N GLU A 147 -12.12 -23.16 -32.94
CA GLU A 147 -12.46 -21.80 -33.38
C GLU A 147 -11.78 -21.43 -34.70
N LEU A 148 -10.49 -21.74 -34.88
CA LEU A 148 -9.77 -21.52 -36.14
C LEU A 148 -10.47 -22.19 -37.33
N ARG A 149 -10.88 -23.46 -37.18
CA ARG A 149 -11.59 -24.19 -38.23
C ARG A 149 -12.97 -23.60 -38.52
N ARG A 150 -13.72 -23.23 -37.47
CA ARG A 150 -15.05 -22.60 -37.61
C ARG A 150 -14.95 -21.26 -38.34
N GLY A 151 -13.98 -20.42 -37.98
CA GLY A 151 -13.70 -19.17 -38.67
C GLY A 151 -13.37 -19.39 -40.14
N CYS A 152 -12.45 -20.31 -40.44
CA CYS A 152 -12.03 -20.58 -41.82
C CYS A 152 -13.19 -21.01 -42.72
N VAL A 153 -14.02 -21.96 -42.26
CA VAL A 153 -15.18 -22.43 -43.05
C VAL A 153 -16.15 -21.28 -43.31
N GLN A 154 -16.44 -20.46 -42.28
CA GLN A 154 -17.29 -19.27 -42.44
C GLN A 154 -16.70 -18.28 -43.45
N GLY A 155 -15.40 -18.00 -43.39
CA GLY A 155 -14.73 -17.07 -44.32
C GLY A 155 -14.78 -17.54 -45.77
N VAL A 156 -14.63 -18.85 -46.02
CA VAL A 156 -14.79 -19.42 -47.36
C VAL A 156 -16.24 -19.29 -47.85
N GLN A 157 -17.21 -19.60 -47.00
CA GLN A 157 -18.64 -19.47 -47.35
C GLN A 157 -19.03 -18.03 -47.67
N ASP A 158 -18.57 -17.08 -46.85
CA ASP A 158 -18.80 -15.65 -47.07
C ASP A 158 -18.12 -15.17 -48.36
N TYR A 159 -16.90 -15.60 -48.64
CA TYR A 159 -16.24 -15.28 -49.91
C TYR A 159 -17.05 -15.79 -51.11
N VAL A 160 -17.57 -17.03 -51.07
CA VAL A 160 -18.40 -17.60 -52.13
C VAL A 160 -19.70 -16.81 -52.30
N ARG A 161 -20.29 -16.33 -51.19
CA ARG A 161 -21.47 -15.46 -51.23
C ARG A 161 -21.16 -14.14 -51.93
N ASP A 162 -20.00 -13.55 -51.66
CA ASP A 162 -19.64 -12.22 -52.16
C ASP A 162 -19.09 -12.25 -53.61
N HIS A 163 -18.35 -13.29 -53.99
CA HIS A 163 -17.66 -13.40 -55.28
C HIS A 163 -18.27 -14.42 -56.24
N GLY A 164 -19.28 -15.17 -55.81
CA GLY A 164 -19.91 -16.24 -56.57
C GLY A 164 -19.25 -17.61 -56.39
N PRO A 165 -19.89 -18.68 -56.91
CA PRO A 165 -19.38 -20.04 -56.79
C PRO A 165 -18.05 -20.21 -57.51
N MET A 166 -17.08 -20.82 -56.84
CA MET A 166 -15.77 -21.09 -57.41
C MET A 166 -15.80 -22.34 -58.28
N PRO A 167 -15.02 -22.39 -59.37
CA PRO A 167 -14.85 -23.60 -60.16
C PRO A 167 -14.11 -24.66 -59.33
N GLY A 168 -14.84 -25.64 -58.79
CA GLY A 168 -14.28 -26.80 -58.09
C GLY A 168 -14.99 -27.14 -56.77
N LEU A 169 -15.44 -26.15 -56.01
CA LEU A 169 -16.21 -26.40 -54.78
C LEU A 169 -17.56 -27.03 -55.14
N ARG A 170 -17.76 -28.29 -54.75
CA ARG A 170 -19.02 -29.04 -54.90
C ARG A 170 -19.81 -29.03 -53.60
#